data_AF-A0A2E3RCR3-F1
#
_entry.id   AF-A0A2E3RCR3-F1
#
_cell.length_a   1.000
_cell.length_b   1.000
_cell.length_c   1.000
_cell.angle_alpha   90.00
_cell.angle_beta   90.00
_cell.angle_gamma   90.00
#
_symmetry.space_group_name_H-M   'P 1'
#
loop_
_entity.id
_entity.type
_entity.pdbx_description
1 polymer ?
#
loop_
_entity_poly.entity_id
_entity_poly.type
_entity_poly.pdbx_seq_one_letter_code
_entity_poly.pdbx_strand_id
1 'polypeptide(L)'
;MSFVWVIAASTAGLAYMATWVARHFAPKIGFIDAPDGKKKTHHREMPLLGGVAVFFAFSIGVMFLWVTDDAPLAKTNSSKFLLGTMLSGALYCALGIIDDRWPLRARYKFSLQIIAALPFVILSSSIVTLHLLGMELNLGFMSVPFTIFWIVSCVNVVNLMDGMDGLATTIGLIATATLALLSLSLGQTGLAVLGFLFAASLLGFLFHNWPPARIFLGDAGSLLIGFMIAALSAGGALKTATGFVLIFPTVLLAIPIADTALAIVRRKLMGQGIGDGDRGHIHHRLQERGLSKVHSLLVISGLCIAMAAVVLITGHIQNDWLALLLGSAILTAGFLGRLLGFHELHLASRSLQIVLQVTRYAADRLRAKMSSMRLAASGAHDSVSLWELLEEKAKLAGATEVELTVEQITTETQTTARRWECLIANSQAVAEWDVRFGVMRGTDYCVRILAKGYLMVDAEQQAFESLTPLCTEICKSWPLETPAILSISDHLLPENTDATQLVQLGHRAA
;
A
#
# COMPACT_ATOMS: atom_id res chain seq x y z
N MET A 1 -39.19 -4.40 -24.00
CA MET A 1 -37.76 -4.04 -24.19
C MET A 1 -37.58 -2.63 -24.73
N SER A 2 -38.23 -2.24 -25.84
CA SER A 2 -38.14 -0.88 -26.40
C SER A 2 -38.47 0.24 -25.40
N PHE A 3 -39.52 0.07 -24.59
CA PHE A 3 -39.94 1.05 -23.60
C PHE A 3 -38.90 1.33 -22.49
N VAL A 4 -38.19 0.29 -22.03
CA VAL A 4 -37.11 0.43 -21.02
C VAL A 4 -35.97 1.29 -21.55
N TRP A 5 -35.58 1.11 -22.81
CA TRP A 5 -34.50 1.89 -23.43
C TRP A 5 -34.89 3.37 -23.58
N VAL A 6 -36.16 3.66 -23.87
CA VAL A 6 -36.68 5.03 -23.91
C VAL A 6 -36.59 5.68 -22.52
N ILE A 7 -36.97 4.97 -21.47
CA ILE A 7 -36.88 5.47 -20.10
C ILE A 7 -35.41 5.68 -19.69
N ALA A 8 -34.52 4.75 -20.01
CA ALA A 8 -33.09 4.90 -19.75
C ALA A 8 -32.52 6.12 -20.47
N ALA A 9 -32.81 6.29 -21.77
CA ALA A 9 -32.38 7.47 -22.53
C ALA A 9 -32.94 8.78 -21.94
N SER A 10 -34.22 8.77 -21.55
CA SER A 10 -34.86 9.92 -20.89
C SER A 10 -34.22 10.24 -19.54
N THR A 11 -33.82 9.20 -18.78
CA THR A 11 -33.11 9.33 -17.51
C THR A 11 -31.72 9.93 -17.70
N ALA A 12 -30.99 9.54 -18.74
CA ALA A 12 -29.71 10.17 -19.09
C ALA A 12 -29.90 11.65 -19.45
N GLY A 13 -30.92 11.98 -20.25
CA GLY A 13 -31.27 13.37 -20.57
C GLY A 13 -31.64 14.18 -19.32
N LEU A 14 -32.44 13.59 -18.42
CA LEU A 14 -32.80 14.21 -17.15
C LEU A 14 -31.57 14.43 -16.26
N ALA A 15 -30.66 13.46 -16.16
CA ALA A 15 -29.42 13.60 -15.40
C ALA A 15 -28.55 14.70 -15.98
N TYR A 16 -28.42 14.80 -17.30
CA TYR A 16 -27.72 15.91 -17.96
C TYR A 16 -28.32 17.27 -17.58
N MET A 17 -29.65 17.42 -17.68
CA MET A 17 -30.36 18.66 -17.33
C MET A 17 -30.25 18.98 -15.83
N ALA A 18 -30.48 18.01 -14.96
CA ALA A 18 -30.37 18.17 -13.51
C ALA A 18 -28.94 18.57 -13.11
N THR A 19 -27.93 17.99 -13.76
CA THR A 19 -26.52 18.34 -13.53
C THR A 19 -26.22 19.76 -14.01
N TRP A 20 -26.77 20.17 -15.15
CA TRP A 20 -26.68 21.55 -15.62
C TRP A 20 -27.28 22.52 -14.59
N VAL A 21 -28.45 22.22 -14.03
CA VAL A 21 -29.08 23.04 -12.97
C VAL A 21 -28.21 23.07 -11.72
N ALA A 22 -27.77 21.90 -11.24
CA ALA A 22 -26.92 21.77 -10.05
C ALA A 22 -25.64 22.60 -10.17
N ARG A 23 -24.99 22.58 -11.35
CA ARG A 23 -23.77 23.37 -11.62
C ARG A 23 -23.95 24.87 -11.39
N HIS A 24 -25.10 25.44 -11.75
CA HIS A 24 -25.35 26.88 -11.58
C HIS A 24 -25.92 27.24 -10.21
N PHE A 25 -26.50 26.26 -9.51
CA PHE A 25 -27.12 26.48 -8.20
C PHE A 25 -26.15 26.23 -7.04
N ALA A 26 -25.27 25.22 -7.13
CA ALA A 26 -24.35 24.86 -6.06
C ALA A 26 -23.49 26.03 -5.54
N PRO A 27 -22.96 26.93 -6.40
CA PRO A 27 -22.22 28.09 -5.92
C PRO A 27 -23.07 29.05 -5.07
N LYS A 28 -24.36 29.19 -5.37
CA LYS A 28 -25.28 30.10 -4.67
C LYS A 28 -25.60 29.64 -3.25
N ILE A 29 -25.50 28.33 -3.00
CA ILE A 29 -25.74 27.72 -1.69
C ILE A 29 -24.44 27.33 -0.96
N GLY A 30 -23.28 27.72 -1.49
CA GLY A 30 -21.98 27.49 -0.88
C GLY A 30 -21.45 26.06 -0.98
N PHE A 31 -22.00 25.24 -1.88
CA PHE A 31 -21.49 23.91 -2.22
C PHE A 31 -20.40 24.03 -3.29
N ILE A 32 -19.24 24.51 -2.87
CA ILE A 32 -18.08 24.75 -3.74
C ILE A 32 -16.86 24.09 -3.13
N ASP A 33 -16.12 23.36 -3.97
CA ASP A 33 -14.78 22.90 -3.64
C ASP A 33 -13.74 23.93 -4.08
N ALA A 34 -13.21 24.70 -3.12
CA ALA A 34 -12.18 25.69 -3.37
C ALA A 34 -10.78 25.04 -3.45
N PRO A 35 -9.92 25.51 -4.38
CA PRO A 35 -8.55 25.01 -4.51
C PRO A 35 -7.75 25.33 -3.23
N ASP A 36 -7.06 24.33 -2.69
CA ASP A 36 -6.32 24.45 -1.42
C ASP A 36 -4.83 24.78 -1.60
N GLY A 37 -4.38 24.92 -2.85
CA GLY A 37 -2.99 25.25 -3.22
C GLY A 37 -1.94 24.21 -2.81
N LYS A 38 -2.34 23.06 -2.26
CA LYS A 38 -1.43 22.03 -1.71
C LYS A 38 -1.74 20.64 -2.24
N LYS A 39 -2.96 20.13 -1.98
CA LYS A 39 -3.36 18.75 -2.29
C LYS A 39 -4.22 18.69 -3.56
N LYS A 40 -5.06 19.70 -3.80
CA LYS A 40 -5.99 19.73 -4.93
C LYS A 40 -5.29 20.23 -6.20
N THR A 41 -5.54 19.53 -7.32
CA THR A 41 -4.91 19.80 -8.62
C THR A 41 -5.75 20.70 -9.52
N HIS A 42 -6.92 21.15 -9.05
CA HIS A 42 -7.78 22.09 -9.77
C HIS A 42 -7.43 23.54 -9.42
N HIS A 43 -7.64 24.43 -10.38
CA HIS A 43 -7.28 25.87 -10.26
C HIS A 43 -8.51 26.77 -10.10
N ARG A 44 -9.71 26.21 -10.14
CA ARG A 44 -10.97 26.96 -10.09
C ARG A 44 -11.85 26.37 -9.00
N GLU A 45 -12.70 27.21 -8.44
CA GLU A 45 -13.80 26.77 -7.58
C GLU A 45 -14.71 25.81 -8.34
N MET A 46 -14.85 24.59 -7.83
CA MET A 46 -15.59 23.53 -8.49
C MET A 46 -16.93 23.30 -7.79
N PRO A 47 -18.07 23.42 -8.50
CA PRO A 47 -19.37 23.07 -7.93
C PRO A 47 -19.39 21.62 -7.43
N LEU A 48 -19.90 21.41 -6.21
CA LEU A 48 -20.25 20.11 -5.65
C LEU A 48 -21.77 19.88 -5.88
N LEU A 49 -22.32 18.68 -5.61
CA LEU A 49 -23.72 18.24 -5.89
C LEU A 49 -23.95 17.42 -7.17
N GLY A 50 -22.91 16.93 -7.84
CA GLY A 50 -23.06 16.01 -8.97
C GLY A 50 -23.84 14.74 -8.61
N GLY A 51 -23.52 14.13 -7.47
CA GLY A 51 -24.22 12.95 -6.96
C GLY A 51 -25.71 13.16 -6.69
N VAL A 52 -26.11 14.37 -6.30
CA VAL A 52 -27.53 14.70 -6.08
C VAL A 52 -28.29 14.72 -7.40
N ALA A 53 -27.70 15.27 -8.46
CA ALA A 53 -28.29 15.25 -9.79
C ALA A 53 -28.44 13.83 -10.33
N VAL A 54 -27.43 12.97 -10.12
CA VAL A 54 -27.47 11.54 -10.45
C VAL A 54 -28.61 10.84 -9.72
N PHE A 55 -28.67 10.98 -8.39
CA PHE A 55 -29.71 10.33 -7.57
C PHE A 55 -31.11 10.81 -7.95
N PHE A 56 -31.29 12.12 -8.13
CA PHE A 56 -32.56 12.70 -8.54
C PHE A 56 -33.05 12.10 -9.86
N ALA A 57 -32.20 12.09 -10.89
CA ALA A 57 -32.58 11.54 -12.19
C ALA A 57 -32.90 10.04 -12.10
N PHE A 58 -32.10 9.28 -11.35
CA PHE A 58 -32.35 7.86 -11.08
C PHE A 58 -33.69 7.63 -10.38
N SER A 59 -34.01 8.38 -9.32
CA SER A 59 -35.27 8.27 -8.58
C SER A 59 -36.48 8.58 -9.47
N ILE A 60 -36.40 9.60 -10.33
CA ILE A 60 -37.47 9.91 -11.29
C ILE A 60 -37.63 8.80 -12.33
N GLY A 61 -36.52 8.26 -12.86
CA GLY A 61 -36.57 7.12 -13.79
C GLY A 61 -37.21 5.88 -13.17
N VAL A 62 -36.89 5.59 -11.89
CA VAL A 62 -37.51 4.53 -11.11
C VAL A 62 -39.00 4.78 -10.89
N MET A 63 -39.39 6.01 -10.53
CA MET A 63 -40.78 6.39 -10.33
C MET A 63 -41.60 6.22 -11.62
N PHE A 64 -41.04 6.60 -12.78
CA PHE A 64 -41.72 6.45 -14.06
C PHE A 64 -41.96 4.98 -14.42
N LEU A 65 -41.00 4.09 -14.15
CA LEU A 65 -41.21 2.65 -14.29
C LEU A 65 -42.30 2.12 -13.35
N TRP A 66 -42.38 2.64 -12.13
CA TRP A 66 -43.37 2.18 -11.16
C TRP A 66 -44.81 2.53 -11.56
N VAL A 67 -45.00 3.65 -12.26
CA VAL A 67 -46.32 4.12 -12.73
C VAL A 67 -46.78 3.40 -14.01
N THR A 68 -45.88 2.78 -14.77
CA THR A 68 -46.21 2.09 -16.02
C THR A 68 -46.53 0.62 -15.76
N ASP A 69 -47.75 0.18 -16.08
CA ASP A 69 -48.23 -1.20 -15.86
C ASP A 69 -47.38 -2.30 -16.53
N ASP A 70 -46.56 -1.93 -17.53
CA ASP A 70 -45.65 -2.84 -18.26
C ASP A 70 -44.31 -3.10 -17.54
N ALA A 71 -44.07 -2.54 -16.36
CA ALA A 71 -42.78 -2.67 -15.69
C ALA A 71 -42.62 -4.02 -14.94
N PRO A 72 -41.56 -4.80 -15.24
CA PRO A 72 -41.25 -6.05 -14.52
C PRO A 72 -41.06 -5.89 -12.99
N LEU A 73 -40.85 -4.65 -12.53
CA LEU A 73 -40.61 -4.27 -11.14
C LEU A 73 -41.87 -4.26 -10.26
N ALA A 74 -43.07 -4.25 -10.84
CA ALA A 74 -44.33 -4.16 -10.09
C ALA A 74 -44.78 -5.47 -9.42
N LYS A 75 -44.08 -6.60 -9.65
CA LYS A 75 -44.42 -7.89 -9.01
C LYS A 75 -43.87 -7.95 -7.57
N THR A 76 -44.73 -8.37 -6.65
CA THR A 76 -44.74 -8.11 -5.19
C THR A 76 -43.41 -8.29 -4.42
N ASN A 77 -42.51 -9.20 -4.82
CA ASN A 77 -41.20 -9.38 -4.16
C ASN A 77 -40.14 -8.33 -4.54
N SER A 78 -40.31 -7.62 -5.66
CA SER A 78 -39.40 -6.55 -6.10
C SER A 78 -39.62 -5.22 -5.37
N SER A 79 -40.78 -5.04 -4.73
CA SER A 79 -41.17 -3.79 -4.06
C SER A 79 -40.32 -3.47 -2.82
N LYS A 80 -40.07 -4.45 -1.94
CA LYS A 80 -39.25 -4.25 -0.74
C LYS A 80 -37.78 -4.04 -1.09
N PHE A 81 -37.27 -4.78 -2.08
CA PHE A 81 -35.93 -4.57 -2.61
C PHE A 81 -35.75 -3.13 -3.13
N LEU A 82 -36.72 -2.67 -3.93
CA LEU A 82 -36.70 -1.32 -4.49
C LEU A 82 -36.76 -0.27 -3.38
N LEU A 83 -37.67 -0.42 -2.41
CA LEU A 83 -37.81 0.49 -1.29
C LEU A 83 -36.53 0.55 -0.44
N GLY A 84 -35.96 -0.61 -0.09
CA GLY A 84 -34.69 -0.69 0.62
C GLY A 84 -33.56 -0.02 -0.14
N THR A 85 -33.51 -0.20 -1.47
CA THR A 85 -32.52 0.42 -2.34
C THR A 85 -32.68 1.94 -2.41
N MET A 86 -33.91 2.44 -2.57
CA MET A 86 -34.17 3.88 -2.62
C MET A 86 -33.88 4.57 -1.27
N LEU A 87 -34.30 3.96 -0.16
CA LEU A 87 -34.06 4.51 1.18
C LEU A 87 -32.56 4.55 1.51
N SER A 88 -31.85 3.44 1.30
CA SER A 88 -30.39 3.42 1.52
C SER A 88 -29.65 4.34 0.55
N GLY A 89 -30.05 4.38 -0.72
CA GLY A 89 -29.49 5.30 -1.71
C GLY A 89 -29.66 6.77 -1.30
N ALA A 90 -30.85 7.13 -0.80
CA ALA A 90 -31.11 8.47 -0.26
C ALA A 90 -30.24 8.77 0.96
N LEU A 91 -30.06 7.82 1.88
CA LEU A 91 -29.20 8.00 3.05
C LEU A 91 -27.71 8.13 2.68
N TYR A 92 -27.21 7.35 1.73
CA TYR A 92 -25.82 7.50 1.24
C TYR A 92 -25.61 8.82 0.51
N CYS A 93 -26.58 9.25 -0.30
CA CYS A 93 -26.54 10.56 -0.94
C CYS A 93 -26.54 11.68 0.11
N ALA A 94 -27.45 11.62 1.10
CA ALA A 94 -27.52 12.58 2.19
C ALA A 94 -26.24 12.62 3.03
N LEU A 95 -25.68 11.45 3.38
CA LEU A 95 -24.40 11.35 4.08
C LEU A 95 -23.29 12.04 3.29
N GLY A 96 -23.21 11.81 1.98
CA GLY A 96 -22.22 12.45 1.14
C GLY A 96 -22.42 13.96 1.00
N ILE A 97 -23.67 14.45 0.94
CA ILE A 97 -23.96 15.90 0.99
C ILE A 97 -23.47 16.51 2.30
N ILE A 98 -23.68 15.82 3.42
CA ILE A 98 -23.20 16.25 4.74
C ILE A 98 -21.67 16.31 4.75
N ASP A 99 -20.99 15.29 4.23
CA ASP A 99 -19.53 15.21 4.20
C ASP A 99 -18.91 16.26 3.26
N ASP A 100 -19.53 16.49 2.09
CA ASP A 100 -19.15 17.53 1.14
C ASP A 100 -19.21 18.93 1.77
N ARG A 101 -20.20 19.18 2.66
CA ARG A 101 -20.39 20.47 3.31
C ARG A 101 -19.60 20.63 4.61
N TRP A 102 -19.47 19.54 5.36
CA TRP A 102 -18.85 19.46 6.68
C TRP A 102 -18.02 18.17 6.77
N PRO A 103 -16.74 18.23 6.36
CA PRO A 103 -15.87 17.06 6.34
C PRO A 103 -15.84 16.32 7.68
N LEU A 104 -16.34 15.09 7.67
CA LEU A 104 -16.47 14.22 8.83
C LEU A 104 -15.16 13.48 9.07
N ARG A 105 -14.88 13.19 10.35
CA ARG A 105 -13.78 12.27 10.67
C ARG A 105 -14.12 10.87 10.18
N ALA A 106 -13.13 10.14 9.68
CA ALA A 106 -13.29 8.79 9.10
C ALA A 106 -14.15 7.84 9.95
N ARG A 107 -13.96 7.84 11.28
CA ARG A 107 -14.76 7.02 12.21
C ARG A 107 -16.27 7.32 12.16
N TYR A 108 -16.65 8.59 12.07
CA TYR A 108 -18.05 9.01 12.04
C TYR A 108 -18.65 8.74 10.67
N LYS A 109 -17.90 9.01 9.59
CA LYS A 109 -18.29 8.66 8.23
C LYS A 109 -18.58 7.16 8.11
N PHE A 110 -17.69 6.32 8.63
CA PHE A 110 -17.86 4.87 8.64
C PHE A 110 -19.10 4.41 9.44
N SER A 111 -19.34 4.95 10.63
CA SER A 111 -20.55 4.63 11.41
C SER A 111 -21.84 5.02 10.68
N LEU A 112 -21.86 6.18 10.02
CA LEU A 112 -23.01 6.63 9.24
C LEU A 112 -23.21 5.80 7.96
N GLN A 113 -22.13 5.32 7.33
CA GLN A 113 -22.23 4.37 6.21
C GLN A 113 -22.90 3.06 6.64
N ILE A 114 -22.62 2.56 7.85
CA ILE A 114 -23.30 1.37 8.39
C ILE A 114 -24.79 1.65 8.57
N ILE A 115 -25.14 2.80 9.17
CA ILE A 115 -26.54 3.19 9.38
C ILE A 115 -27.28 3.32 8.04
N ALA A 116 -26.64 3.92 7.04
CA ALA A 116 -27.20 4.08 5.70
C ALA A 116 -27.46 2.75 4.98
N ALA A 117 -26.72 1.69 5.31
CA ALA A 117 -26.95 0.34 4.76
C ALA A 117 -28.17 -0.38 5.35
N LEU A 118 -28.63 0.00 6.55
CA LEU A 118 -29.65 -0.75 7.29
C LEU A 118 -30.99 -0.88 6.54
N PRO A 119 -31.57 0.16 5.91
CA PRO A 119 -32.83 0.01 5.19
C PRO A 119 -32.77 -1.06 4.10
N PHE A 120 -31.69 -1.09 3.32
CA PHE A 120 -31.47 -2.13 2.31
C PHE A 120 -31.43 -3.52 2.96
N VAL A 121 -30.65 -3.71 4.02
CA VAL A 121 -30.49 -5.02 4.66
C VAL A 121 -31.82 -5.52 5.27
N ILE A 122 -32.58 -4.62 5.90
CA ILE A 122 -33.86 -4.94 6.56
C ILE A 122 -34.97 -5.24 5.53
N LEU A 123 -35.02 -4.50 4.42
CA LEU A 123 -36.13 -4.59 3.46
C LEU A 123 -35.84 -5.50 2.25
N SER A 124 -34.61 -5.53 1.74
CA SER A 124 -34.25 -6.20 0.48
C SER A 124 -33.88 -7.68 0.64
N SER A 125 -33.41 -8.08 1.82
CA SER A 125 -32.75 -9.37 2.18
C SER A 125 -31.22 -9.33 2.10
N SER A 126 -30.59 -9.88 3.14
CA SER A 126 -29.15 -10.10 3.25
C SER A 126 -28.63 -11.20 2.31
N ILE A 127 -27.32 -11.23 2.10
CA ILE A 127 -26.60 -12.36 1.50
C ILE A 127 -26.67 -13.53 2.49
N VAL A 128 -27.56 -14.49 2.25
CA VAL A 128 -27.78 -15.64 3.15
C VAL A 128 -26.80 -16.78 2.86
N THR A 129 -26.58 -17.08 1.58
CA THR A 129 -25.71 -18.18 1.16
C THR A 129 -24.56 -17.61 0.33
N LEU A 130 -23.34 -17.87 0.78
CA LEU A 130 -22.14 -17.66 -0.02
C LEU A 130 -21.87 -18.92 -0.81
N HIS A 131 -21.99 -18.80 -2.12
CA HIS A 131 -21.43 -19.79 -3.01
C HIS A 131 -20.01 -19.29 -3.30
N LEU A 132 -18.99 -20.12 -3.06
CA LEU A 132 -17.59 -19.77 -3.32
C LEU A 132 -16.87 -21.00 -3.83
N LEU A 133 -16.34 -20.94 -5.05
CA LEU A 133 -15.53 -22.01 -5.65
C LEU A 133 -16.25 -23.37 -5.66
N GLY A 134 -17.56 -23.37 -5.90
CA GLY A 134 -18.40 -24.58 -5.88
C GLY A 134 -18.81 -25.07 -4.49
N MET A 135 -18.42 -24.38 -3.40
CA MET A 135 -18.90 -24.66 -2.05
C MET A 135 -20.05 -23.72 -1.69
N GLU A 136 -21.08 -24.24 -1.02
CA GLU A 136 -22.19 -23.45 -0.47
C GLU A 136 -21.99 -23.28 1.04
N LEU A 137 -21.86 -22.05 1.50
CA LEU A 137 -21.78 -21.68 2.91
C LEU A 137 -23.00 -20.84 3.29
N ASN A 138 -23.87 -21.40 4.13
CA ASN A 138 -24.97 -20.65 4.73
C ASN A 138 -24.43 -19.79 5.89
N LEU A 139 -24.58 -18.48 5.79
CA LEU A 139 -24.12 -17.53 6.79
C LEU A 139 -25.04 -17.42 8.00
N GLY A 140 -26.32 -17.84 7.90
CA GLY A 140 -27.29 -17.71 8.98
C GLY A 140 -27.35 -16.29 9.56
N PHE A 141 -27.07 -16.15 10.87
CA PHE A 141 -27.04 -14.87 11.57
C PHE A 141 -25.90 -13.93 11.13
N MET A 142 -24.83 -14.47 10.53
CA MET A 142 -23.72 -13.68 9.97
C MET A 142 -24.07 -13.01 8.63
N SER A 143 -25.21 -13.35 8.02
CA SER A 143 -25.66 -12.75 6.76
C SER A 143 -25.78 -11.22 6.83
N VAL A 144 -26.32 -10.69 7.93
CA VAL A 144 -26.51 -9.25 8.14
C VAL A 144 -25.18 -8.52 8.28
N PRO A 145 -24.28 -8.86 9.24
CA PRO A 145 -22.96 -8.24 9.34
C PRO A 145 -22.16 -8.34 8.05
N PHE A 146 -22.22 -9.49 7.37
CA PHE A 146 -21.51 -9.70 6.12
C PHE A 146 -22.02 -8.81 4.99
N THR A 147 -23.35 -8.65 4.85
CA THR A 147 -23.95 -7.77 3.84
C THR A 147 -23.60 -6.31 4.09
N ILE A 148 -23.63 -5.87 5.36
CA ILE A 148 -23.20 -4.51 5.73
C ILE A 148 -21.73 -4.31 5.38
N PHE A 149 -20.87 -5.25 5.75
CA PHE A 149 -19.44 -5.21 5.42
C PHE A 149 -19.22 -5.09 3.91
N TRP A 150 -19.93 -5.89 3.12
CA TRP A 150 -19.88 -5.85 1.66
C TRP A 150 -20.25 -4.48 1.10
N ILE A 151 -21.40 -3.93 1.52
CA ILE A 151 -21.87 -2.61 1.08
C ILE A 151 -20.84 -1.53 1.43
N VAL A 152 -20.43 -1.47 2.70
CA VAL A 152 -19.48 -0.46 3.18
C VAL A 152 -18.12 -0.60 2.49
N SER A 153 -17.70 -1.81 2.14
CA SER A 153 -16.47 -2.04 1.37
C SER A 153 -16.56 -1.45 -0.04
N CYS A 154 -17.62 -1.75 -0.79
CA CYS A 154 -17.83 -1.17 -2.12
C CYS A 154 -17.92 0.36 -2.08
N VAL A 155 -18.64 0.90 -1.10
CA VAL A 155 -18.78 2.34 -0.85
C VAL A 155 -17.40 2.99 -0.66
N ASN A 156 -16.55 2.43 0.20
CA ASN A 156 -15.23 3.01 0.47
C ASN A 156 -14.25 2.82 -0.71
N VAL A 157 -14.30 1.70 -1.43
CA VAL A 157 -13.47 1.49 -2.63
C VAL A 157 -13.77 2.56 -3.68
N VAL A 158 -15.04 2.84 -3.96
CA VAL A 158 -15.42 3.87 -4.95
C VAL A 158 -15.09 5.27 -4.43
N ASN A 159 -15.33 5.56 -3.16
CA ASN A 159 -15.02 6.85 -2.55
C ASN A 159 -13.51 7.17 -2.60
N LEU A 160 -12.65 6.20 -2.29
CA LEU A 160 -11.19 6.37 -2.34
C LEU A 160 -10.64 6.53 -3.76
N MET A 161 -11.38 6.07 -4.76
CA MET A 161 -11.00 6.16 -6.17
C MET A 161 -11.41 7.49 -6.82
N ASP A 162 -12.34 8.24 -6.23
CA ASP A 162 -12.84 9.53 -6.76
C ASP A 162 -11.82 10.67 -6.62
N GLY A 163 -10.64 10.49 -7.23
CA GLY A 163 -9.51 11.44 -7.20
C GLY A 163 -9.21 12.12 -8.54
N MET A 164 -9.93 11.77 -9.60
CA MET A 164 -9.75 12.34 -10.94
C MET A 164 -11.10 12.58 -11.63
N ASP A 165 -11.21 13.71 -12.33
CA ASP A 165 -12.32 14.05 -13.22
C ASP A 165 -12.80 12.84 -14.04
N GLY A 166 -14.10 12.52 -13.96
CA GLY A 166 -14.70 11.44 -14.73
C GLY A 166 -14.38 10.02 -14.27
N LEU A 167 -13.43 9.79 -13.35
CA LEU A 167 -12.96 8.44 -13.02
C LEU A 167 -14.01 7.59 -12.30
N ALA A 168 -14.50 8.06 -11.14
CA ALA A 168 -15.52 7.35 -10.36
C ALA A 168 -16.82 7.16 -11.16
N THR A 169 -17.25 8.20 -11.88
CA THR A 169 -18.42 8.15 -12.75
C THR A 169 -18.27 7.10 -13.87
N THR A 170 -17.13 7.06 -14.56
CA THR A 170 -16.88 6.13 -15.67
C THR A 170 -16.83 4.69 -15.18
N ILE A 171 -16.14 4.44 -14.06
CA ILE A 171 -16.03 3.09 -13.49
C ILE A 171 -17.37 2.64 -12.92
N GLY A 172 -18.11 3.53 -12.27
CA GLY A 172 -19.49 3.28 -11.82
C GLY A 172 -20.43 2.95 -12.98
N LEU A 173 -20.32 3.67 -14.10
CA LEU A 173 -21.09 3.42 -15.32
C LEU A 173 -20.78 2.02 -15.88
N ILE A 174 -19.50 1.69 -16.07
CA ILE A 174 -19.07 0.37 -16.55
C ILE A 174 -19.58 -0.72 -15.60
N ALA A 175 -19.40 -0.54 -14.29
CA ALA A 175 -19.73 -1.55 -13.31
C ALA A 175 -21.24 -1.83 -13.26
N THR A 176 -22.05 -0.77 -13.15
CA THR A 176 -23.52 -0.91 -13.07
C THR A 176 -24.14 -1.38 -14.38
N ALA A 177 -23.63 -0.96 -15.54
CA ALA A 177 -24.05 -1.50 -16.83
C ALA A 177 -23.69 -2.99 -16.97
N THR A 178 -22.52 -3.41 -16.51
CA THR A 178 -22.09 -4.82 -16.53
C THR A 178 -22.97 -5.68 -15.63
N LEU A 179 -23.24 -5.22 -14.40
CA LEU A 179 -24.16 -5.91 -13.48
C LEU A 179 -25.59 -5.96 -14.04
N ALA A 180 -26.03 -4.92 -14.75
CA ALA A 180 -27.33 -4.91 -15.44
C ALA A 180 -27.40 -5.96 -16.57
N LEU A 181 -26.37 -6.03 -17.42
CA LEU A 181 -26.25 -7.01 -18.49
C LEU A 181 -26.22 -8.44 -17.94
N LEU A 182 -25.46 -8.68 -16.87
CA LEU A 182 -25.39 -9.98 -16.21
C LEU A 182 -26.74 -10.36 -15.57
N SER A 183 -27.42 -9.42 -14.92
CA SER A 183 -28.76 -9.65 -14.36
C SER A 183 -29.75 -10.00 -15.47
N LEU A 184 -29.62 -9.35 -16.64
CA LEU A 184 -30.46 -9.64 -17.80
C LEU A 184 -30.19 -11.04 -18.35
N SER A 185 -28.92 -11.47 -18.47
CA SER A 185 -28.57 -12.81 -18.94
C SER A 185 -29.06 -13.92 -18.01
N LEU A 186 -29.26 -13.61 -16.73
CA LEU A 186 -29.82 -14.53 -15.72
C LEU A 186 -31.35 -14.42 -15.57
N GLY A 187 -32.02 -13.69 -16.47
CA GLY A 187 -33.47 -13.54 -16.47
C GLY A 187 -34.02 -12.58 -15.40
N GLN A 188 -33.16 -11.90 -14.64
CA GLN A 188 -33.54 -10.98 -13.56
C GLN A 188 -33.80 -9.58 -14.11
N THR A 189 -34.86 -9.47 -14.91
CA THR A 189 -35.19 -8.25 -15.67
C THR A 189 -35.39 -7.01 -14.79
N GLY A 190 -36.03 -7.12 -13.63
CA GLY A 190 -36.22 -5.98 -12.73
C GLY A 190 -34.90 -5.35 -12.25
N LEU A 191 -33.90 -6.17 -11.94
CA LEU A 191 -32.58 -5.71 -11.49
C LEU A 191 -31.74 -5.18 -12.65
N ALA A 192 -31.85 -5.81 -13.82
CA ALA A 192 -31.25 -5.30 -15.05
C ALA A 192 -31.75 -3.88 -15.36
N VAL A 193 -33.05 -3.65 -15.28
CA VAL A 193 -33.65 -2.33 -15.53
C VAL A 193 -33.14 -1.29 -14.52
N LEU A 194 -33.09 -1.62 -13.23
CA LEU A 194 -32.54 -0.71 -12.22
C LEU A 194 -31.07 -0.36 -12.48
N GLY A 195 -30.26 -1.36 -12.84
CA GLY A 195 -28.85 -1.16 -13.18
C GLY A 195 -28.67 -0.28 -14.43
N PHE A 196 -29.46 -0.51 -15.49
CA PHE A 196 -29.43 0.33 -16.69
C PHE A 196 -29.90 1.76 -16.44
N LEU A 197 -30.91 1.95 -15.58
CA LEU A 197 -31.35 3.29 -15.16
C LEU A 197 -30.25 4.05 -14.43
N PHE A 198 -29.59 3.39 -13.48
CA PHE A 198 -28.50 4.02 -12.74
C PHE A 198 -27.30 4.30 -13.66
N ALA A 199 -26.93 3.36 -14.53
CA ALA A 199 -25.92 3.58 -15.57
C ALA A 199 -26.29 4.78 -16.46
N ALA A 200 -27.54 4.89 -16.91
CA ALA A 200 -28.00 6.02 -17.70
C ALA A 200 -27.88 7.36 -16.96
N SER A 201 -28.22 7.39 -15.67
CA SER A 201 -28.04 8.60 -14.84
C SER A 201 -26.57 9.03 -14.72
N LEU A 202 -25.65 8.06 -14.58
CA LEU A 202 -24.21 8.33 -14.59
C LEU A 202 -23.72 8.82 -15.96
N LEU A 203 -24.24 8.25 -17.05
CA LEU A 203 -23.90 8.67 -18.41
C LEU A 203 -24.28 10.13 -18.65
N GLY A 204 -25.48 10.55 -18.23
CA GLY A 204 -25.92 11.94 -18.33
C GLY A 204 -25.04 12.91 -17.53
N PHE A 205 -24.67 12.52 -16.30
CA PHE A 205 -23.74 13.29 -15.46
C PHE A 205 -22.32 13.36 -16.06
N LEU A 206 -21.84 12.26 -16.67
CA LEU A 206 -20.49 12.14 -17.20
C LEU A 206 -20.16 13.23 -18.24
N PHE A 207 -21.13 13.70 -19.02
CA PHE A 207 -20.91 14.81 -19.96
C PHE A 207 -20.45 16.12 -19.29
N HIS A 208 -20.83 16.34 -18.02
CA HIS A 208 -20.40 17.50 -17.24
C HIS A 208 -19.16 17.22 -16.39
N ASN A 209 -18.91 15.95 -16.08
CA ASN A 209 -17.81 15.49 -15.24
C ASN A 209 -16.58 15.01 -16.04
N TRP A 210 -16.69 14.88 -17.36
CA TRP A 210 -15.59 14.50 -18.25
C TRP A 210 -14.43 15.51 -18.18
N PRO A 211 -13.16 15.07 -18.17
CA PRO A 211 -12.03 15.99 -18.08
C PRO A 211 -11.97 16.99 -19.26
N PRO A 212 -11.80 18.30 -19.01
CA PRO A 212 -11.80 18.97 -17.71
C PRO A 212 -13.21 19.11 -17.12
N ALA A 213 -13.39 18.64 -15.88
CA ALA A 213 -14.70 18.63 -15.24
C ALA A 213 -15.27 20.04 -15.04
N ARG A 214 -16.61 20.17 -15.09
CA ARG A 214 -17.36 21.41 -14.82
C ARG A 214 -18.13 21.38 -13.51
N ILE A 215 -18.26 20.20 -12.91
CA ILE A 215 -18.91 19.90 -11.63
C ILE A 215 -18.31 18.59 -11.13
N PHE A 216 -18.09 18.51 -9.82
CA PHE A 216 -17.61 17.30 -9.18
C PHE A 216 -18.75 16.40 -8.74
N LEU A 217 -18.45 15.10 -8.76
CA LEU A 217 -19.35 14.06 -8.30
C LEU A 217 -19.66 14.26 -6.80
N GLY A 218 -18.61 14.59 -6.03
CA GLY A 218 -18.68 14.76 -4.58
C GLY A 218 -18.87 13.42 -3.86
N ASP A 219 -18.77 13.44 -2.55
CA ASP A 219 -19.02 12.27 -1.72
C ASP A 219 -20.47 11.81 -1.84
N ALA A 220 -21.40 12.73 -2.10
CA ALA A 220 -22.79 12.39 -2.41
C ALA A 220 -22.92 11.37 -3.55
N GLY A 221 -22.06 11.47 -4.56
CA GLY A 221 -22.11 10.61 -5.74
C GLY A 221 -21.24 9.36 -5.61
N SER A 222 -20.02 9.48 -5.09
CA SER A 222 -19.12 8.33 -4.97
C SER A 222 -19.62 7.29 -3.95
N LEU A 223 -20.20 7.73 -2.82
CA LEU A 223 -20.86 6.82 -1.87
C LEU A 223 -22.08 6.14 -2.49
N LEU A 224 -22.89 6.89 -3.24
CA LEU A 224 -24.06 6.36 -3.94
C LEU A 224 -23.69 5.30 -4.99
N ILE A 225 -22.65 5.55 -5.80
CA ILE A 225 -22.17 4.60 -6.81
C ILE A 225 -21.72 3.29 -6.15
N GLY A 226 -20.89 3.38 -5.10
CA GLY A 226 -20.42 2.18 -4.39
C GLY A 226 -21.57 1.40 -3.74
N PHE A 227 -22.55 2.10 -3.17
CA PHE A 227 -23.78 1.47 -2.68
C PHE A 227 -24.56 0.76 -3.80
N MET A 228 -24.79 1.41 -4.93
CA MET A 228 -25.55 0.84 -6.03
C MET A 228 -24.87 -0.39 -6.63
N ILE A 229 -23.54 -0.41 -6.74
CA ILE A 229 -22.78 -1.60 -7.15
C ILE A 229 -23.03 -2.75 -6.17
N ALA A 230 -22.95 -2.48 -4.85
CA ALA A 230 -23.18 -3.50 -3.82
C ALA A 230 -24.65 -3.98 -3.79
N ALA A 231 -25.61 -3.08 -3.96
CA ALA A 231 -27.04 -3.38 -3.94
C ALA A 231 -27.45 -4.21 -5.16
N LEU A 232 -26.99 -3.83 -6.36
CA LEU A 232 -27.24 -4.59 -7.59
C LEU A 232 -26.58 -5.96 -7.55
N SER A 233 -25.37 -6.05 -6.97
CA SER A 233 -24.73 -7.35 -6.79
C SER A 233 -25.51 -8.20 -5.78
N ALA A 234 -25.73 -7.71 -4.55
CA ALA A 234 -26.42 -8.47 -3.50
C ALA A 234 -27.88 -8.85 -3.84
N GLY A 235 -28.57 -8.00 -4.60
CA GLY A 235 -29.93 -8.26 -5.08
C GLY A 235 -30.01 -9.23 -6.27
N GLY A 236 -28.97 -9.20 -7.11
CA GLY A 236 -28.91 -9.71 -8.47
C GLY A 236 -28.60 -11.19 -8.66
N ALA A 237 -27.78 -11.42 -9.69
CA ALA A 237 -27.18 -12.64 -10.25
C ALA A 237 -26.70 -13.72 -9.25
N LEU A 238 -26.83 -13.44 -7.97
CA LEU A 238 -26.07 -13.92 -6.85
C LEU A 238 -26.95 -14.70 -5.86
N LYS A 239 -28.26 -14.79 -6.11
CA LYS A 239 -29.20 -15.68 -5.40
C LYS A 239 -29.47 -16.99 -6.14
N THR A 240 -28.96 -17.16 -7.36
CA THR A 240 -28.95 -18.45 -8.07
C THR A 240 -27.78 -19.29 -7.57
N ALA A 241 -27.95 -20.62 -7.54
CA ALA A 241 -27.19 -21.65 -6.82
C ALA A 241 -25.67 -21.81 -7.17
N THR A 242 -24.97 -20.71 -7.40
CA THR A 242 -23.65 -20.67 -8.03
C THR A 242 -22.83 -19.51 -7.48
N GLY A 243 -21.50 -19.67 -7.44
CA GLY A 243 -20.47 -18.94 -6.67
C GLY A 243 -20.33 -17.43 -6.80
N PHE A 244 -21.33 -16.77 -7.36
CA PHE A 244 -21.15 -15.50 -8.05
C PHE A 244 -21.11 -14.28 -7.11
N VAL A 245 -21.55 -14.41 -5.85
CA VAL A 245 -22.00 -13.27 -5.02
C VAL A 245 -20.94 -12.20 -4.80
N LEU A 246 -19.69 -12.64 -4.70
CA LEU A 246 -18.57 -11.78 -4.41
C LEU A 246 -17.58 -11.71 -5.55
N ILE A 247 -17.43 -12.80 -6.31
CA ILE A 247 -16.37 -12.93 -7.32
C ILE A 247 -16.55 -11.89 -8.42
N PHE A 248 -17.73 -11.79 -9.02
CA PHE A 248 -17.91 -10.91 -10.19
C PHE A 248 -17.79 -9.42 -9.87
N PRO A 249 -18.41 -8.86 -8.82
CA PRO A 249 -18.17 -7.47 -8.47
C PRO A 249 -16.73 -7.22 -8.02
N THR A 250 -16.07 -8.20 -7.39
CA THR A 250 -14.66 -8.09 -7.00
C THR A 250 -13.74 -8.06 -8.23
N VAL A 251 -13.97 -8.94 -9.22
CA VAL A 251 -13.22 -8.94 -10.48
C VAL A 251 -13.49 -7.66 -11.27
N LEU A 252 -14.74 -7.21 -11.32
CA LEU A 252 -15.15 -5.97 -11.99
C LEU A 252 -14.47 -4.73 -11.39
N LEU A 253 -14.35 -4.69 -10.06
CA LEU A 253 -13.66 -3.63 -9.33
C LEU A 253 -12.21 -3.94 -9.02
N ALA A 254 -11.62 -4.99 -9.62
CA ALA A 254 -10.29 -5.46 -9.25
C ALA A 254 -9.21 -4.38 -9.44
N ILE A 255 -9.31 -3.58 -10.50
CA ILE A 255 -8.39 -2.46 -10.77
C ILE A 255 -8.51 -1.38 -9.67
N PRO A 256 -9.71 -0.82 -9.37
CA PRO A 256 -9.94 0.06 -8.22
C PRO A 256 -9.47 -0.48 -6.88
N ILE A 257 -9.79 -1.75 -6.59
CA ILE A 257 -9.45 -2.43 -5.35
C ILE A 257 -7.93 -2.55 -5.23
N ALA A 258 -7.25 -2.96 -6.30
CA ALA A 258 -5.79 -3.07 -6.33
C ALA A 258 -5.11 -1.71 -6.12
N ASP A 259 -5.59 -0.65 -6.78
CA ASP A 259 -5.06 0.71 -6.61
C ASP A 259 -5.16 1.18 -5.15
N THR A 260 -6.35 0.99 -4.57
CA THR A 260 -6.63 1.36 -3.18
C THR A 260 -5.80 0.54 -2.20
N ALA A 261 -5.72 -0.77 -2.39
CA ALA A 261 -4.93 -1.67 -1.55
C ALA A 261 -3.44 -1.32 -1.60
N LEU A 262 -2.90 -1.05 -2.80
CA LEU A 262 -1.51 -0.61 -2.97
C LEU A 262 -1.25 0.74 -2.29
N ALA A 263 -2.21 1.67 -2.33
CA ALA A 263 -2.10 2.93 -1.61
C ALA A 263 -2.11 2.75 -0.08
N ILE A 264 -2.90 1.82 0.45
CA ILE A 264 -2.90 1.50 1.89
C ILE A 264 -1.58 0.87 2.31
N VAL A 265 -1.07 -0.09 1.53
CA VAL A 265 0.23 -0.73 1.78
C VAL A 265 1.36 0.30 1.76
N ARG A 266 1.39 1.17 0.74
CA ARG A 266 2.37 2.27 0.63
C ARG A 266 2.41 3.14 1.87
N ARG A 267 1.24 3.63 2.29
CA ARG A 267 1.11 4.51 3.45
C ARG A 267 1.57 3.82 4.73
N LYS A 268 1.21 2.55 4.92
CA LYS A 268 1.67 1.77 6.07
C LYS A 268 3.19 1.57 6.08
N LEU A 269 3.80 1.30 4.92
CA LEU A 269 5.26 1.19 4.79
C LEU A 269 5.98 2.52 5.06
N MET A 270 5.36 3.65 4.75
CA MET A 270 5.89 5.00 5.02
C MET A 270 5.55 5.54 6.42
N GLY A 271 4.87 4.76 7.28
CA GLY A 271 4.44 5.20 8.61
C GLY A 271 3.33 6.25 8.62
N GLN A 272 2.61 6.41 7.51
CA GLN A 272 1.50 7.36 7.35
C GLN A 272 0.15 6.73 7.71
N GLY A 273 -0.84 7.57 8.04
CA GLY A 273 -2.20 7.13 8.32
C GLY A 273 -2.93 6.65 7.07
N ILE A 274 -3.86 5.69 7.23
CA ILE A 274 -4.70 5.15 6.13
C ILE A 274 -5.60 6.23 5.49
N GLY A 275 -5.86 7.34 6.19
CA GLY A 275 -6.67 8.46 5.69
C GLY A 275 -5.84 9.59 5.05
N ASP A 276 -4.51 9.50 5.05
CA ASP A 276 -3.67 10.56 4.51
C ASP A 276 -3.69 10.55 2.98
N GLY A 277 -3.72 11.74 2.37
CA GLY A 277 -3.77 11.89 0.92
C GLY A 277 -2.50 11.37 0.25
N ASP A 278 -2.68 10.61 -0.82
CA ASP A 278 -1.61 9.86 -1.48
C ASP A 278 -1.58 10.18 -2.98
N ARG A 279 -0.42 10.51 -3.53
CA ARG A 279 -0.24 10.77 -4.96
C ARG A 279 0.17 9.54 -5.76
N GLY A 280 0.30 8.38 -5.12
CA GLY A 280 0.75 7.16 -5.78
C GLY A 280 -0.34 6.35 -6.48
N HIS A 281 -1.57 6.88 -6.64
CA HIS A 281 -2.65 6.23 -7.38
C HIS A 281 -2.32 6.07 -8.87
N ILE A 282 -2.91 5.07 -9.54
CA ILE A 282 -2.66 4.76 -10.96
C ILE A 282 -2.77 6.01 -11.84
N HIS A 283 -3.82 6.82 -11.65
CA HIS A 283 -4.07 7.99 -12.49
C HIS A 283 -2.96 9.04 -12.37
N HIS A 284 -2.41 9.26 -11.17
CA HIS A 284 -1.27 10.15 -10.97
C HIS A 284 -0.01 9.59 -11.62
N ARG A 285 0.26 8.28 -11.49
CA ARG A 285 1.43 7.64 -12.13
C ARG A 285 1.37 7.71 -13.66
N LEU A 286 0.19 7.57 -14.24
CA LEU A 286 0.01 7.75 -15.68
C LEU A 286 0.29 9.20 -16.09
N GLN A 287 -0.15 10.17 -15.29
CA GLN A 287 0.11 11.59 -15.55
C GLN A 287 1.59 11.96 -15.39
N GLU A 288 2.29 11.40 -14.40
CA GLU A 288 3.75 11.55 -14.22
C GLU A 288 4.54 10.97 -15.41
N ARG A 289 3.99 10.00 -16.13
CA ARG A 289 4.54 9.47 -17.39
C ARG A 289 4.21 10.31 -18.62
N GLY A 290 3.55 11.46 -18.44
CA GLY A 290 3.21 12.38 -19.51
C GLY A 290 1.85 12.15 -20.17
N LEU A 291 1.01 11.22 -19.66
CA LEU A 291 -0.36 11.08 -20.19
C LEU A 291 -1.23 12.24 -19.66
N SER A 292 -2.03 12.83 -20.54
CA SER A 292 -3.07 13.79 -20.11
C SER A 292 -4.14 13.10 -19.24
N LYS A 293 -4.89 13.85 -18.44
CA LYS A 293 -6.04 13.34 -17.66
C LYS A 293 -7.01 12.47 -18.49
N VAL A 294 -7.33 12.88 -19.73
CA VAL A 294 -8.22 12.13 -20.64
C VAL A 294 -7.59 10.78 -21.02
N HIS A 295 -6.35 10.76 -21.49
CA HIS A 295 -5.62 9.53 -21.80
C HIS A 295 -5.51 8.59 -20.58
N SER A 296 -5.24 9.11 -19.38
CA SER A 296 -5.23 8.32 -18.14
C SER A 296 -6.60 7.69 -17.86
N LEU A 297 -7.68 8.46 -18.00
CA LEU A 297 -9.05 7.97 -17.86
C LEU A 297 -9.36 6.86 -18.88
N LEU A 298 -8.99 7.06 -20.15
CA LEU A 298 -9.20 6.07 -21.21
C LEU A 298 -8.47 4.76 -20.92
N VAL A 299 -7.21 4.80 -20.51
CA VAL A 299 -6.44 3.59 -20.15
C VAL A 299 -7.10 2.83 -19.00
N ILE A 300 -7.48 3.53 -17.93
CA ILE A 300 -8.11 2.89 -16.76
C ILE A 300 -9.49 2.34 -17.15
N SER A 301 -10.28 3.07 -17.93
CA SER A 301 -11.56 2.61 -18.45
C SER A 301 -11.42 1.38 -19.34
N GLY A 302 -10.38 1.30 -20.17
CA GLY A 302 -10.08 0.14 -21.00
C GLY A 302 -9.77 -1.12 -20.18
N LEU A 303 -9.00 -0.98 -19.10
CA LEU A 303 -8.77 -2.06 -18.15
C LEU A 303 -10.05 -2.49 -17.44
N CYS A 304 -10.91 -1.54 -17.05
CA CYS A 304 -12.19 -1.85 -16.41
C CYS A 304 -13.17 -2.53 -17.38
N ILE A 305 -13.19 -2.11 -18.66
CA ILE A 305 -13.97 -2.76 -19.72
C ILE A 305 -13.45 -4.19 -19.98
N ALA A 306 -12.14 -4.41 -19.94
CA ALA A 306 -11.57 -5.75 -20.05
C ALA A 306 -12.02 -6.66 -18.88
N MET A 307 -12.01 -6.14 -17.64
CA MET A 307 -12.56 -6.85 -16.48
C MET A 307 -14.07 -7.12 -16.64
N ALA A 308 -14.84 -6.15 -17.13
CA ALA A 308 -16.26 -6.31 -17.43
C ALA A 308 -16.52 -7.41 -18.46
N ALA A 309 -15.72 -7.46 -19.54
CA ALA A 309 -15.83 -8.51 -20.55
C ALA A 309 -15.54 -9.90 -19.95
N VAL A 310 -14.51 -10.02 -19.10
CA VAL A 310 -14.24 -11.26 -18.35
C VAL A 310 -15.47 -11.67 -17.53
N VAL A 311 -16.05 -10.75 -16.77
CA VAL A 311 -17.25 -11.03 -15.96
C VAL A 311 -18.44 -11.48 -16.81
N LEU A 312 -18.71 -10.83 -17.94
CA LEU A 312 -19.83 -11.20 -18.82
C LEU A 312 -19.63 -12.57 -19.46
N ILE A 313 -18.42 -12.85 -19.98
CA ILE A 313 -18.11 -14.14 -20.62
C ILE A 313 -18.20 -15.27 -19.59
N THR A 314 -17.56 -15.10 -18.43
CA THR A 314 -17.50 -16.14 -17.40
C THR A 314 -18.83 -16.31 -16.66
N GLY A 315 -19.61 -15.24 -16.53
CA GLY A 315 -20.99 -15.29 -16.05
C GLY A 315 -21.92 -16.07 -16.97
N HIS A 316 -21.75 -15.95 -18.29
CA HIS A 316 -22.49 -16.77 -19.25
C HIS A 316 -22.08 -18.25 -19.19
N ILE A 317 -20.80 -18.54 -18.99
CA ILE A 317 -20.27 -19.91 -18.86
C ILE A 317 -20.55 -20.50 -17.46
N GLN A 318 -20.91 -19.66 -16.49
CA GLN A 318 -21.11 -20.02 -15.09
C GLN A 318 -19.86 -20.61 -14.42
N ASN A 319 -18.68 -20.06 -14.72
CA ASN A 319 -17.39 -20.56 -14.22
C ASN A 319 -16.58 -19.52 -13.44
N ASP A 320 -16.61 -19.65 -12.11
CA ASP A 320 -15.92 -18.78 -11.16
C ASP A 320 -14.40 -18.82 -11.27
N TRP A 321 -13.84 -20.02 -11.45
CA TRP A 321 -12.40 -20.22 -11.56
C TRP A 321 -11.84 -19.49 -12.77
N LEU A 322 -12.57 -19.55 -13.89
CA LEU A 322 -12.19 -18.85 -15.10
C LEU A 322 -12.22 -17.32 -14.91
N ALA A 323 -13.22 -16.81 -14.16
CA ALA A 323 -13.30 -15.38 -13.84
C ALA A 323 -12.10 -14.93 -13.00
N LEU A 324 -11.74 -15.69 -11.97
CA LEU A 324 -10.58 -15.42 -11.12
C LEU A 324 -9.26 -15.52 -11.89
N LEU A 325 -9.10 -16.56 -12.72
CA LEU A 325 -7.90 -16.76 -13.53
C LEU A 325 -7.71 -15.64 -14.55
N LEU A 326 -8.74 -15.30 -15.33
CA LEU A 326 -8.63 -14.23 -16.33
C LEU A 326 -8.50 -12.85 -15.67
N GLY A 327 -9.24 -12.59 -14.60
CA GLY A 327 -9.14 -11.34 -13.84
C GLY A 327 -7.74 -11.15 -13.24
N SER A 328 -7.21 -12.19 -12.57
CA SER A 328 -5.84 -12.16 -12.03
C SER A 328 -4.77 -12.06 -13.11
N ALA A 329 -4.97 -12.66 -14.28
CA ALA A 329 -4.06 -12.50 -15.42
C ALA A 329 -4.00 -11.05 -15.91
N ILE A 330 -5.14 -10.35 -16.01
CA ILE A 330 -5.18 -8.92 -16.38
C ILE A 330 -4.49 -8.06 -15.30
N LEU A 331 -4.74 -8.33 -14.01
CA LEU A 331 -4.05 -7.62 -12.93
C LEU A 331 -2.53 -7.83 -12.99
N THR A 332 -2.10 -9.07 -13.21
CA THR A 332 -0.68 -9.44 -13.30
C THR A 332 -0.03 -8.78 -14.51
N ALA A 333 -0.71 -8.77 -15.67
CA ALA A 333 -0.25 -8.05 -16.85
C ALA A 333 -0.15 -6.54 -16.60
N GLY A 334 -1.12 -5.94 -15.90
CA GLY A 334 -1.08 -4.54 -15.48
C GLY A 334 0.11 -4.24 -14.55
N PHE A 335 0.43 -5.17 -13.65
CA PHE A 335 1.58 -5.07 -12.76
C PHE A 335 2.92 -5.20 -13.50
N LEU A 336 3.06 -6.22 -14.36
CA LEU A 336 4.25 -6.45 -15.19
C LEU A 336 4.48 -5.32 -16.20
N GLY A 337 3.41 -4.80 -16.81
CA GLY A 337 3.42 -3.62 -17.66
C GLY A 337 3.69 -2.31 -16.92
N ARG A 338 4.02 -2.39 -15.61
CA ARG A 338 4.29 -1.26 -14.72
C ARG A 338 3.13 -0.27 -14.63
N LEU A 339 1.91 -0.64 -14.99
CA LEU A 339 0.72 0.18 -14.79
C LEU A 339 0.32 0.19 -13.30
N LEU A 340 0.55 -0.94 -12.61
CA LEU A 340 0.28 -1.15 -11.19
C LEU A 340 1.57 -1.39 -10.39
N GLY A 341 1.64 -0.88 -9.16
CA GLY A 341 2.43 -1.46 -8.05
C GLY A 341 3.97 -1.49 -8.11
N PHE A 342 4.64 -1.15 -9.22
CA PHE A 342 6.11 -1.31 -9.33
C PHE A 342 6.92 -0.51 -8.28
N HIS A 343 6.47 0.68 -7.91
CA HIS A 343 7.12 1.49 -6.87
C HIS A 343 7.00 0.87 -5.46
N GLU A 344 5.90 0.17 -5.17
CA GLU A 344 5.69 -0.47 -3.85
C GLU A 344 6.59 -1.67 -3.63
N LEU A 345 6.84 -2.46 -4.68
CA LEU A 345 7.81 -3.56 -4.61
C LEU A 345 9.21 -3.04 -4.27
N HIS A 346 9.60 -1.91 -4.85
CA HIS A 346 10.90 -1.30 -4.58
C HIS A 346 10.97 -0.73 -3.15
N LEU A 347 9.89 -0.12 -2.66
CA LEU A 347 9.79 0.35 -1.28
C LEU A 347 9.80 -0.81 -0.26
N ALA A 348 9.05 -1.87 -0.54
CA ALA A 348 9.00 -3.06 0.29
C ALA A 348 10.35 -3.80 0.32
N SER A 349 11.04 -3.91 -0.82
CA SER A 349 12.37 -4.53 -0.86
C SER A 349 13.41 -3.71 -0.11
N ARG A 350 13.38 -2.37 -0.21
CA ARG A 350 14.22 -1.49 0.61
C ARG A 350 13.94 -1.63 2.11
N SER A 351 12.66 -1.66 2.50
CA SER A 351 12.26 -1.81 3.90
C SER A 351 12.73 -3.15 4.46
N LEU A 352 12.59 -4.23 3.68
CA LEU A 352 13.08 -5.55 4.04
C LEU A 352 14.61 -5.58 4.15
N GLN A 353 15.33 -4.94 3.24
CA GLN A 353 16.80 -4.81 3.30
C GLN A 353 17.25 -4.10 4.58
N ILE A 354 16.59 -3.01 4.96
CA ILE A 354 16.89 -2.28 6.20
C ILE A 354 16.65 -3.17 7.42
N VAL A 355 15.50 -3.87 7.49
CA VAL A 355 15.20 -4.80 8.60
C VAL A 355 16.23 -5.94 8.66
N LEU A 356 16.61 -6.50 7.52
CA LEU A 356 17.63 -7.54 7.44
C LEU A 356 19.01 -7.03 7.89
N GLN A 357 19.39 -5.81 7.54
CA GLN A 357 20.63 -5.18 8.00
C GLN A 357 20.61 -4.97 9.53
N VAL A 358 19.53 -4.43 10.08
CA VAL A 358 19.39 -4.19 11.53
C VAL A 358 19.39 -5.50 12.31
N THR A 359 18.71 -6.54 11.82
CA THR A 359 18.68 -7.86 12.48
C THR A 359 20.03 -8.56 12.42
N ARG A 360 20.76 -8.48 11.29
CA ARG A 360 22.15 -8.96 11.20
C ARG A 360 23.06 -8.23 12.19
N TYR A 361 23.01 -6.90 12.21
CA TYR A 361 23.77 -6.09 13.17
C TYR A 361 23.49 -6.45 14.64
N ALA A 362 22.21 -6.65 14.99
CA ALA A 362 21.82 -7.06 16.33
C ALA A 362 22.32 -8.48 16.68
N ALA A 363 22.25 -9.42 15.73
CA ALA A 363 22.75 -10.78 15.89
C ALA A 363 24.27 -10.83 16.05
N ASP A 364 25.00 -10.01 15.30
CA ASP A 364 26.47 -9.93 15.38
C ASP A 364 26.92 -9.31 16.70
N ARG A 365 26.21 -8.28 17.17
CA ARG A 365 26.43 -7.71 18.51
C ARG A 365 26.19 -8.72 19.64
N LEU A 366 25.12 -9.52 19.54
CA LEU A 366 24.82 -10.59 20.50
C LEU A 366 25.89 -11.68 20.47
N ARG A 367 26.37 -12.07 19.28
CA ARG A 367 27.48 -13.03 19.13
C ARG A 367 28.76 -12.51 19.78
N ALA A 368 29.15 -11.26 19.52
CA ALA A 368 30.31 -10.63 20.12
C ALA A 368 30.22 -10.57 21.66
N LYS A 369 29.04 -10.24 22.19
CA LYS A 369 28.79 -10.24 23.64
C LYS A 369 28.81 -11.64 24.25
N MET A 370 28.30 -12.65 23.55
CA MET A 370 28.36 -14.04 24.02
C MET A 370 29.79 -14.59 24.00
N SER A 371 30.60 -14.24 23.00
CA SER A 371 32.03 -14.59 23.01
C SER A 371 32.75 -13.92 24.18
N SER A 372 32.54 -12.62 24.42
CA SER A 372 33.18 -11.93 25.56
C SER A 372 32.71 -12.47 26.91
N MET A 373 31.42 -12.79 27.07
CA MET A 373 30.89 -13.40 28.29
C MET A 373 31.39 -14.83 28.51
N ARG A 374 31.57 -15.65 27.46
CA ARG A 374 32.17 -16.99 27.59
C ARG A 374 33.62 -16.92 28.07
N LEU A 375 34.38 -15.95 27.57
CA LEU A 375 35.76 -15.68 28.02
C LEU A 375 35.83 -15.12 29.44
N ALA A 376 34.89 -14.26 29.82
CA ALA A 376 34.79 -13.78 31.21
C ALA A 376 34.35 -14.89 32.18
N ALA A 377 33.46 -15.79 31.74
CA ALA A 377 32.95 -16.90 32.54
C ALA A 377 33.93 -18.07 32.66
N SER A 378 34.92 -18.20 31.76
CA SER A 378 35.98 -19.21 31.87
C SER A 378 36.99 -18.91 32.99
N GLY A 379 36.77 -17.88 33.80
CA GLY A 379 37.58 -17.60 35.00
C GLY A 379 38.99 -17.08 34.71
N ALA A 380 39.28 -16.71 33.45
CA ALA A 380 40.54 -16.09 33.08
C ALA A 380 40.50 -14.61 33.47
N HIS A 381 41.07 -14.27 34.63
CA HIS A 381 41.52 -12.91 34.94
C HIS A 381 42.73 -12.47 34.08
N ASP A 382 42.97 -13.14 32.95
CA ASP A 382 44.21 -13.02 32.21
C ASP A 382 44.03 -12.09 31.02
N SER A 383 44.57 -10.87 31.13
CA SER A 383 44.66 -9.90 30.03
C SER A 383 45.22 -10.51 28.73
N VAL A 384 45.93 -11.64 28.84
CA VAL A 384 46.46 -12.44 27.74
C VAL A 384 45.37 -12.97 26.82
N SER A 385 44.33 -13.63 27.34
CA SER A 385 43.31 -14.28 26.49
C SER A 385 42.42 -13.27 25.78
N LEU A 386 42.16 -12.11 26.39
CA LEU A 386 41.44 -11.01 25.75
C LEU A 386 42.25 -10.38 24.61
N TRP A 387 43.57 -10.30 24.78
CA TRP A 387 44.48 -9.83 23.75
C TRP A 387 44.57 -10.78 22.56
N GLU A 388 44.75 -12.08 22.81
CA GLU A 388 44.85 -13.10 21.75
C GLU A 388 43.60 -13.10 20.86
N LEU A 389 42.42 -12.97 21.44
CA LEU A 389 41.17 -12.87 20.68
C LEU A 389 41.10 -11.59 19.83
N LEU A 390 41.49 -10.45 20.40
CA LEU A 390 41.53 -9.17 19.68
C LEU A 390 42.48 -9.27 18.50
N GLU A 391 43.67 -9.83 18.72
CA GLU A 391 44.70 -10.02 17.72
C GLU A 391 44.25 -10.98 16.60
N GLU A 392 43.67 -12.13 16.94
CA GLU A 392 43.14 -13.10 15.96
C GLU A 392 42.07 -12.45 15.06
N LYS A 393 41.14 -11.70 15.67
CA LYS A 393 40.05 -11.05 14.93
C LYS A 393 40.53 -9.84 14.13
N ALA A 394 41.49 -9.09 14.64
CA ALA A 394 42.11 -7.99 13.91
C ALA A 394 42.89 -8.50 12.70
N LYS A 395 43.64 -9.60 12.84
CA LYS A 395 44.31 -10.29 11.72
C LYS A 395 43.33 -10.71 10.64
N LEU A 396 42.21 -11.32 11.02
CA LEU A 396 41.14 -11.72 10.07
C LEU A 396 40.44 -10.53 9.40
N ALA A 397 40.50 -9.33 10.00
CA ALA A 397 39.96 -8.10 9.43
C ALA A 397 41.00 -7.31 8.59
N GLY A 398 42.20 -7.86 8.39
CA GLY A 398 43.27 -7.20 7.64
C GLY A 398 44.00 -6.10 8.41
N ALA A 399 43.97 -6.12 9.75
CA ALA A 399 44.71 -5.16 10.57
C ALA A 399 46.22 -5.30 10.38
N THR A 400 46.92 -4.17 10.34
CA THR A 400 48.39 -4.06 10.32
C THR A 400 48.95 -3.55 11.64
N GLU A 401 48.14 -2.85 12.43
CA GLU A 401 48.52 -2.33 13.74
C GLU A 401 47.31 -2.41 14.67
N VAL A 402 47.53 -2.89 15.90
CA VAL A 402 46.55 -2.82 16.99
C VAL A 402 47.27 -2.40 18.27
N GLU A 403 46.81 -1.33 18.89
CA GLU A 403 47.32 -0.81 20.15
C GLU A 403 46.19 -0.69 21.18
N LEU A 404 46.42 -1.18 22.40
CA LEU A 404 45.52 -0.99 23.53
C LEU A 404 46.23 -0.17 24.61
N THR A 405 45.60 0.95 24.97
CA THR A 405 46.10 1.89 25.97
C THR A 405 45.11 2.01 27.12
N VAL A 406 45.65 2.12 28.34
CA VAL A 406 44.90 2.42 29.55
C VAL A 406 45.43 3.75 30.09
N GLU A 407 44.56 4.75 30.09
CA GLU A 407 44.87 6.10 30.54
C GLU A 407 44.17 6.37 31.86
N GLN A 408 44.93 6.83 32.85
CA GLN A 408 44.39 7.32 34.10
C GLN A 408 44.20 8.84 34.01
N ILE A 409 42.95 9.28 34.11
CA ILE A 409 42.54 10.67 33.80
C ILE A 409 43.04 11.64 34.88
N THR A 410 43.11 11.19 36.13
CA THR A 410 43.52 12.03 37.28
C THR A 410 45.00 12.39 37.28
N THR A 411 45.85 11.61 36.61
CA THR A 411 47.31 11.77 36.59
C THR A 411 47.86 12.06 35.20
N GLU A 412 47.01 12.12 34.15
CA GLU A 412 47.39 12.18 32.73
C GLU A 412 48.44 11.14 32.32
N THR A 413 48.56 10.05 33.08
CA THR A 413 49.51 8.98 32.79
C THR A 413 48.88 8.00 31.81
N GLN A 414 49.39 8.01 30.58
CA GLN A 414 49.09 6.99 29.58
C GLN A 414 50.01 5.79 29.77
N THR A 415 49.41 4.61 29.92
CA THR A 415 50.13 3.34 29.95
C THR A 415 49.68 2.52 28.75
N THR A 416 50.58 2.30 27.79
CA THR A 416 50.32 1.34 26.70
C THR A 416 50.33 -0.05 27.32
N ALA A 417 49.18 -0.71 27.29
CA ALA A 417 49.03 -2.02 27.92
C ALA A 417 49.57 -3.12 26.99
N ARG A 418 49.27 -3.06 25.69
CA ARG A 418 49.75 -4.00 24.67
C ARG A 418 49.72 -3.38 23.27
N ARG A 419 50.63 -3.82 22.39
CA ARG A 419 50.72 -3.40 20.99
C ARG A 419 51.11 -4.59 20.11
N TRP A 420 50.45 -4.70 18.96
CA TRP A 420 50.74 -5.66 17.91
C TRP A 420 50.90 -4.92 16.59
N GLU A 421 51.91 -5.29 15.82
CA GLU A 421 52.19 -4.74 14.50
C GLU A 421 52.57 -5.85 13.53
N CYS A 422 52.18 -5.68 12.27
CA CYS A 422 52.50 -6.59 11.18
C CYS A 422 53.12 -5.79 10.02
N LEU A 423 54.39 -6.09 9.70
CA LEU A 423 55.20 -5.40 8.68
C LEU A 423 54.89 -5.83 7.23
N ILE A 424 53.67 -6.29 6.93
CA ILE A 424 53.34 -6.76 5.58
C ILE A 424 52.76 -5.60 4.76
N ALA A 425 53.57 -5.05 3.85
CA ALA A 425 53.11 -4.16 2.79
C ALA A 425 52.43 -4.99 1.69
N ASN A 426 51.11 -5.07 1.70
CA ASN A 426 50.35 -5.88 0.76
C ASN A 426 49.83 -5.04 -0.42
N SER A 427 50.30 -5.33 -1.64
CA SER A 427 50.06 -4.53 -2.87
C SER A 427 48.67 -4.70 -3.49
N GLN A 428 47.74 -5.39 -2.84
CA GLN A 428 46.37 -5.67 -3.31
C GLN A 428 45.26 -5.02 -2.45
N ALA A 429 45.60 -4.06 -1.58
CA ALA A 429 44.63 -3.38 -0.72
C ALA A 429 43.58 -2.57 -1.49
N VAL A 430 42.30 -2.72 -1.11
CA VAL A 430 41.16 -1.99 -1.71
C VAL A 430 40.93 -0.64 -1.01
N ALA A 431 41.10 -0.58 0.32
CA ALA A 431 40.99 0.64 1.11
C ALA A 431 41.74 0.50 2.45
N GLU A 432 42.31 1.60 2.95
CA GLU A 432 42.88 1.70 4.30
C GLU A 432 41.78 2.09 5.31
N TRP A 433 41.84 1.53 6.52
CA TRP A 433 40.94 1.87 7.62
C TRP A 433 41.70 2.17 8.91
N ASP A 434 41.26 3.18 9.67
CA ASP A 434 41.72 3.55 11.02
C ASP A 434 40.50 3.59 11.94
N VAL A 435 40.52 2.76 12.98
CA VAL A 435 39.45 2.63 13.96
C VAL A 435 39.98 2.95 15.35
N ARG A 436 39.33 3.91 16.01
CA ARG A 436 39.64 4.31 17.38
C ARG A 436 38.43 4.12 18.26
N PHE A 437 38.55 3.25 19.26
CA PHE A 437 37.52 3.01 20.26
C PHE A 437 38.04 3.40 21.64
N GLY A 438 37.18 4.00 22.45
CA GLY A 438 37.48 4.35 23.83
C GLY A 438 36.26 4.15 24.71
N VAL A 439 36.43 3.51 25.87
CA VAL A 439 35.37 3.35 26.87
C VAL A 439 35.86 3.85 28.21
N MET A 440 35.05 4.71 28.84
CA MET A 440 35.26 5.17 30.21
C MET A 440 34.91 4.06 31.20
N ARG A 441 35.81 3.80 32.15
CA ARG A 441 35.68 2.79 33.20
C ARG A 441 35.70 3.49 34.56
N GLY A 442 34.51 3.83 35.07
CA GLY A 442 34.36 4.67 36.25
C GLY A 442 34.67 6.15 35.93
N THR A 443 35.15 6.91 36.92
CA THR A 443 35.52 8.34 36.76
C THR A 443 36.98 8.54 36.37
N ASP A 444 37.83 7.53 36.58
CA ASP A 444 39.28 7.76 36.65
C ASP A 444 40.08 7.08 35.53
N TYR A 445 39.47 6.16 34.76
CA TYR A 445 40.17 5.38 33.72
C TYR A 445 39.47 5.43 32.37
N CYS A 446 40.26 5.54 31.30
CA CYS A 446 39.84 5.39 29.91
C CYS A 446 40.63 4.25 29.25
N VAL A 447 39.95 3.23 28.73
CA VAL A 447 40.58 2.16 27.95
C VAL A 447 40.33 2.43 26.48
N ARG A 448 41.40 2.58 25.70
CA ARG A 448 41.33 2.85 24.26
C ARG A 448 41.97 1.72 23.45
N ILE A 449 41.38 1.42 22.31
CA ILE A 449 41.91 0.52 21.29
C ILE A 449 42.04 1.32 20.00
N LEU A 450 43.22 1.30 19.40
CA LEU A 450 43.52 1.84 18.09
C LEU A 450 43.88 0.68 17.18
N ALA A 451 43.18 0.54 16.05
CA ALA A 451 43.46 -0.49 15.07
C ALA A 451 43.50 0.12 13.67
N LYS A 452 44.54 -0.20 12.91
CA LYS A 452 44.69 0.21 11.50
C LYS A 452 44.86 -1.02 10.63
N GLY A 453 44.43 -0.94 9.37
CA GLY A 453 44.54 -2.05 8.44
C GLY A 453 44.11 -1.73 7.02
N TYR A 454 44.08 -2.78 6.20
CA TYR A 454 43.62 -2.72 4.81
C TYR A 454 42.48 -3.71 4.60
N LEU A 455 41.49 -3.36 3.78
CA LEU A 455 40.39 -4.26 3.39
C LEU A 455 40.76 -4.95 2.06
N MET A 456 40.77 -6.29 2.01
CA MET A 456 41.22 -7.05 0.83
C MET A 456 40.07 -7.75 0.08
N VAL A 457 39.04 -8.33 0.75
CA VAL A 457 37.90 -9.05 0.11
C VAL A 457 36.65 -9.08 1.03
N ASP A 458 35.45 -9.35 0.49
CA ASP A 458 34.15 -9.47 1.20
C ASP A 458 34.19 -10.22 2.56
N ALA A 459 35.04 -11.25 2.69
CA ALA A 459 35.20 -12.02 3.93
C ALA A 459 35.85 -11.20 5.07
N GLU A 460 36.78 -10.31 4.73
CA GLU A 460 37.45 -9.42 5.69
C GLU A 460 36.55 -8.24 6.08
N GLN A 461 35.63 -7.82 5.20
CA GLN A 461 34.64 -6.80 5.52
C GLN A 461 33.68 -7.26 6.63
N GLN A 462 33.26 -8.54 6.59
CA GLN A 462 32.45 -9.12 7.66
C GLN A 462 33.23 -9.25 8.98
N ALA A 463 34.53 -9.58 8.92
CA ALA A 463 35.40 -9.61 10.08
C ALA A 463 35.59 -8.21 10.70
N PHE A 464 35.77 -7.19 9.86
CA PHE A 464 35.87 -5.79 10.26
C PHE A 464 34.58 -5.27 10.94
N GLU A 465 33.41 -5.58 10.39
CA GLU A 465 32.11 -5.22 11.00
C GLU A 465 31.93 -5.84 12.39
N SER A 466 32.49 -7.03 12.62
CA SER A 466 32.48 -7.71 13.92
C SER A 466 33.52 -7.18 14.92
N LEU A 467 34.52 -6.42 14.46
CA LEU A 467 35.62 -5.90 15.28
C LEU A 467 35.14 -4.81 16.25
N THR A 468 34.25 -3.93 15.79
CA THR A 468 33.68 -2.82 16.58
C THR A 468 32.99 -3.26 17.89
N PRO A 469 32.00 -4.18 17.86
CA PRO A 469 31.36 -4.64 19.09
C PRO A 469 32.32 -5.43 19.98
N LEU A 470 33.31 -6.12 19.39
CA LEU A 470 34.35 -6.82 20.14
C LEU A 470 35.24 -5.84 20.92
N CYS A 471 35.80 -4.82 20.26
CA CYS A 471 36.62 -3.78 20.91
C CYS A 471 35.87 -3.10 22.06
N THR A 472 34.57 -2.82 21.86
CA THR A 472 33.73 -2.21 22.90
C THR A 472 33.60 -3.10 24.13
N GLU A 473 33.39 -4.40 23.95
CA GLU A 473 33.30 -5.34 25.08
C GLU A 473 34.66 -5.57 25.75
N ILE A 474 35.74 -5.65 24.97
CA ILE A 474 37.11 -5.76 25.51
C ILE A 474 37.48 -4.55 26.35
N CYS A 475 37.24 -3.31 25.87
CA CYS A 475 37.46 -2.10 26.67
C CYS A 475 36.64 -2.09 27.97
N LYS A 476 35.45 -2.71 27.96
CA LYS A 476 34.59 -2.86 29.15
C LYS A 476 35.02 -3.99 30.07
N SER A 477 35.75 -4.99 29.61
CA SER A 477 36.16 -6.13 30.46
C SER A 477 37.64 -6.09 30.85
N TRP A 478 38.42 -5.18 30.26
CA TRP A 478 39.86 -5.10 30.49
C TRP A 478 40.20 -4.86 31.98
N PRO A 479 41.16 -5.60 32.56
CA PRO A 479 41.65 -5.36 33.91
C PRO A 479 42.37 -4.00 34.01
N LEU A 480 42.10 -3.23 35.06
CA LEU A 480 42.71 -1.89 35.26
C LEU A 480 44.05 -1.93 36.02
N GLU A 481 44.31 -3.01 36.76
CA GLU A 481 45.48 -3.15 37.66
C GLU A 481 46.63 -3.98 37.06
N THR A 482 46.53 -4.41 35.79
CA THR A 482 47.58 -5.22 35.16
C THR A 482 48.81 -4.38 34.80
N PRO A 483 50.03 -4.75 35.22
CA PRO A 483 51.26 -4.07 34.82
C PRO A 483 51.45 -4.16 33.29
N ALA A 484 52.02 -3.11 32.69
CA ALA A 484 52.35 -3.09 31.27
C ALA A 484 53.37 -4.21 30.96
N ILE A 485 52.89 -5.31 30.38
CA ILE A 485 53.76 -6.35 29.84
C ILE A 485 53.96 -6.00 28.37
N LEU A 486 55.14 -5.43 28.05
CA LEU A 486 55.64 -5.31 26.68
C LEU A 486 55.91 -6.72 26.13
N SER A 487 54.86 -7.38 25.67
CA SER A 487 54.94 -8.61 24.89
C SER A 487 55.16 -8.21 23.43
N ILE A 488 56.41 -8.06 23.01
CA ILE A 488 56.77 -8.15 21.58
C ILE A 488 56.65 -9.63 21.23
N SER A 489 55.55 -10.02 20.58
CA SER A 489 55.41 -11.39 20.07
C SER A 489 56.26 -11.55 18.81
N ASP A 490 57.55 -11.78 18.97
CA ASP A 490 58.41 -12.32 17.92
C ASP A 490 58.07 -13.80 17.73
N HIS A 491 57.02 -14.10 16.95
CA HIS A 491 56.89 -15.42 16.34
C HIS A 491 57.67 -15.43 15.03
N LEU A 492 58.94 -15.83 15.17
CA LEU A 492 59.85 -16.27 14.11
C LEU A 492 59.10 -17.06 13.02
N LEU A 493 59.16 -16.56 11.79
CA LEU A 493 58.92 -17.35 10.58
C LEU A 493 59.96 -18.48 10.51
N PRO A 494 59.62 -19.68 9.97
CA PRO A 494 60.63 -20.68 9.69
C PRO A 494 61.57 -20.16 8.60
N GLU A 495 62.88 -20.26 8.87
CA GLU A 495 63.97 -19.99 7.94
C GLU A 495 63.86 -20.84 6.66
N ASN A 496 64.21 -20.20 5.54
CA ASN A 496 64.37 -20.65 4.14
C ASN A 496 63.28 -20.09 3.20
N THR A 497 63.57 -19.37 2.11
CA THR A 497 64.83 -19.24 1.35
C THR A 497 64.76 -18.00 0.46
N ASP A 498 65.95 -17.46 0.16
CA ASP A 498 66.34 -16.63 -0.98
C ASP A 498 65.90 -15.17 -1.06
N ALA A 499 66.76 -14.37 -0.43
CA ALA A 499 67.11 -13.03 -0.87
C ALA A 499 67.68 -13.04 -2.30
N THR A 500 66.94 -12.44 -3.23
CA THR A 500 67.55 -11.90 -4.44
C THR A 500 66.82 -10.64 -4.90
N GLN A 501 67.61 -9.58 -5.07
CA GLN A 501 67.35 -8.37 -5.86
C GLN A 501 66.61 -7.20 -5.17
N LEU A 502 67.41 -6.42 -4.45
CA LEU A 502 67.55 -4.97 -4.67
C LEU A 502 67.24 -4.58 -6.13
N VAL A 503 66.47 -3.51 -6.37
CA VAL A 503 66.76 -2.42 -7.35
C VAL A 503 65.54 -1.47 -7.55
N GLN A 504 65.86 -0.17 -7.55
CA GLN A 504 65.22 0.99 -8.22
C GLN A 504 63.98 1.71 -7.64
N LEU A 505 64.28 2.85 -6.99
CA LEU A 505 63.85 4.22 -7.34
C LEU A 505 62.80 4.40 -8.45
N GLY A 506 61.79 5.23 -8.17
CA GLY A 506 61.00 5.88 -9.22
C GLY A 506 59.85 6.76 -8.73
N HIS A 507 60.13 8.04 -8.50
CA HIS A 507 59.13 9.13 -8.56
C HIS A 507 58.20 8.98 -9.79
N ARG A 508 56.89 9.22 -9.62
CA ARG A 508 56.15 10.25 -10.37
C ARG A 508 54.68 10.38 -9.93
N ALA A 509 54.24 11.63 -9.95
CA ALA A 509 52.90 12.11 -9.70
C ALA A 509 51.85 11.57 -10.68
N ALA A 510 50.62 11.40 -10.18
CA ALA A 510 49.38 11.95 -10.73
C ALA A 510 48.26 11.73 -9.70
#